data_AF-A0A968BM62-F1
#
_entry.id   AF-A0A968BM62-F1
#
_cell.length_a   1.000
_cell.length_b   1.000
_cell.length_c   1.000
_cell.angle_alpha   90.00
_cell.angle_beta   90.00
_cell.angle_gamma   90.00
#
_symmetry.space_group_name_H-M   'P 1'
#
loop_
_entity.id
_entity.type
_entity.pdbx_description
1 polymer ?
#
loop_
_entity_poly.entity_id
_entity_poly.type
_entity_poly.pdbx_seq_one_letter_code
_entity_poly.pdbx_strand_id
1 'polypeptide(L)'
;SALFTFSRKLSSALALFVVSNAIAWAGYLPPLEQVVDGATKLVEQPQSDLFIWVLRLIFALVPIVLMVVALFFARRFPLTPEVHGRLRRVLDARRSGAPETDEMRREAEALEKLLIGG
;
A
#
# COMPACT_ATOMS: atom_id res chain seq x y z
N SER A 1 -7.62 12.07 -9.34
CA SER A 1 -8.54 10.94 -9.07
C SER A 1 -8.19 9.64 -9.78
N ALA A 2 -7.68 9.62 -11.02
CA ALA A 2 -7.34 8.37 -11.72
C ALA A 2 -6.16 7.60 -11.10
N LEU A 3 -5.05 8.29 -10.78
CA LEU A 3 -3.87 7.66 -10.18
C LEU A 3 -4.19 7.01 -8.82
N PHE A 4 -4.94 7.69 -7.96
CA PHE A 4 -5.38 7.15 -6.68
C PHE A 4 -6.20 5.86 -6.85
N THR A 5 -7.16 5.84 -7.78
CA THR A 5 -7.96 4.65 -8.07
C THR A 5 -7.11 3.51 -8.63
N PHE A 6 -6.16 3.81 -9.52
CA PHE A 6 -5.23 2.83 -10.06
C PHE A 6 -4.33 2.25 -8.96
N SER A 7 -3.69 3.10 -8.15
CA SER A 7 -2.84 2.69 -7.03
C SER A 7 -3.61 1.81 -6.05
N ARG A 8 -4.88 2.14 -5.76
CA ARG A 8 -5.75 1.31 -4.92
C ARG A 8 -5.99 -0.07 -5.53
N LYS A 9 -6.39 -0.12 -6.81
CA LYS A 9 -6.65 -1.39 -7.52
C LYS A 9 -5.39 -2.26 -7.61
N LEU A 10 -4.25 -1.65 -7.93
CA LEU A 10 -2.97 -2.34 -8.00
C LEU A 10 -2.56 -2.90 -6.64
N SER A 11 -2.69 -2.10 -5.58
CA SER A 11 -2.39 -2.54 -4.21
C SER A 11 -3.27 -3.70 -3.78
N SER A 12 -4.58 -3.65 -4.04
CA SER A 12 -5.49 -4.76 -3.73
C SER A 12 -5.16 -6.02 -4.52
N ALA A 13 -4.83 -5.90 -5.82
CA ALA A 13 -4.45 -7.03 -6.65
C ALA A 13 -3.13 -7.68 -6.18
N LEU A 14 -2.13 -6.88 -5.85
CA LEU A 14 -0.85 -7.36 -5.31
C LEU A 14 -1.04 -8.06 -3.95
N ALA A 15 -1.85 -7.48 -3.06
CA ALA A 15 -2.15 -8.09 -1.77
C ALA A 15 -2.84 -9.45 -1.95
N LEU A 16 -3.86 -9.52 -2.81
CA LEU A 16 -4.55 -10.76 -3.11
C LEU A 16 -3.59 -11.79 -3.74
N PHE A 17 -2.76 -11.39 -4.68
CA PHE A 17 -1.76 -12.27 -5.29
C PHE A 17 -0.82 -12.89 -4.27
N VAL A 18 -0.22 -12.07 -3.39
CA VAL A 18 0.72 -12.57 -2.37
C VAL A 18 0.02 -13.52 -1.39
N VAL A 19 -1.16 -13.13 -0.89
CA VAL A 19 -1.92 -13.96 0.06
C VAL A 19 -2.35 -15.28 -0.57
N SER A 20 -2.88 -15.26 -1.81
CA SER A 20 -3.28 -16.47 -2.52
C SER A 20 -2.11 -17.43 -2.74
N ASN A 21 -0.93 -16.93 -3.12
CA ASN A 21 0.26 -17.77 -3.27
C ASN A 21 0.72 -18.36 -1.93
N ALA A 22 0.70 -17.57 -0.85
CA ALA A 22 1.08 -18.05 0.47
C ALA A 22 0.13 -19.14 0.99
N ILE A 23 -1.17 -18.96 0.80
CA ILE A 23 -2.23 -19.93 1.16
C ILE A 23 -2.09 -21.23 0.34
N ALA A 24 -1.82 -21.12 -0.96
CA ALA A 24 -1.59 -22.28 -1.82
C ALA A 24 -0.34 -23.08 -1.38
N TRP A 25 0.75 -22.38 -1.07
CA TRP A 25 1.97 -23.01 -0.52
C TRP A 25 1.77 -23.66 0.84
N ALA A 26 0.91 -23.07 1.69
CA ALA A 26 0.62 -23.59 3.02
C ALA A 26 -0.27 -24.84 3.02
N GLY A 27 -0.74 -25.29 1.84
CA GLY A 27 -1.55 -26.49 1.69
C GLY A 27 -3.01 -26.28 2.07
N TYR A 28 -3.60 -25.14 1.69
CA TYR A 28 -5.02 -24.87 1.87
C TYR A 28 -5.91 -26.00 1.33
N LEU A 29 -6.83 -26.49 2.15
CA LEU A 29 -7.84 -27.47 1.75
C LEU A 29 -9.14 -26.73 1.37
N PRO A 30 -9.54 -26.76 0.08
CA PRO A 30 -10.78 -26.11 -0.35
C PRO A 30 -12.01 -26.79 0.28
N PRO A 31 -13.10 -26.06 0.52
CA PRO A 31 -14.35 -26.65 1.01
C PRO A 31 -14.87 -27.73 0.05
N LEU A 32 -15.50 -28.77 0.58
CA LEU A 32 -16.12 -29.81 -0.24
C LEU A 32 -17.56 -29.42 -0.57
N GLU A 33 -17.95 -29.57 -1.82
CA GLU A 33 -19.36 -29.55 -2.19
C GLU A 33 -19.97 -30.90 -1.80
N GLN A 34 -20.83 -30.88 -0.79
CA GLN A 34 -21.62 -32.04 -0.37
C GLN A 34 -23.10 -31.72 -0.44
N VAL A 35 -23.89 -32.70 -0.88
CA VAL A 35 -25.34 -32.60 -0.84
C VAL A 35 -25.77 -32.94 0.59
N VAL A 36 -26.17 -31.90 1.34
CA VAL A 36 -26.70 -32.03 2.70
C VAL A 36 -28.16 -31.60 2.67
N ASP A 37 -29.07 -32.50 3.03
CA ASP A 37 -30.52 -32.29 2.96
C ASP A 37 -31.05 -31.96 1.56
N GLY A 38 -30.46 -32.55 0.51
CA GLY A 38 -30.91 -32.35 -0.88
C GLY A 38 -30.48 -31.02 -1.51
N ALA A 39 -29.72 -30.19 -0.80
CA ALA A 39 -29.11 -28.97 -1.33
C ALA A 39 -27.58 -29.09 -1.37
N THR A 40 -26.96 -28.64 -2.46
CA THR A 40 -25.50 -28.55 -2.56
C THR A 40 -25.02 -27.48 -1.58
N LYS A 41 -24.21 -27.88 -0.59
CA LYS A 41 -23.61 -26.96 0.39
C LYS A 41 -22.09 -27.09 0.34
N LEU A 42 -21.40 -25.97 0.49
CA LEU A 42 -19.96 -25.95 0.74
C LEU A 42 -19.73 -26.27 2.21
N VAL A 43 -19.12 -27.42 2.48
CA VAL A 43 -18.77 -27.86 3.83
C VAL A 43 -17.31 -27.50 4.10
N GLU A 44 -17.09 -26.68 5.13
CA GLU A 44 -15.76 -26.30 5.58
C GLU A 44 -15.00 -27.52 6.09
N GLN A 45 -13.72 -27.61 5.73
CA GLN A 45 -12.84 -28.69 6.16
C GLN A 45 -11.86 -28.22 7.23
N PRO A 46 -11.51 -29.07 8.20
CA PRO A 46 -10.44 -28.78 9.14
C PRO A 46 -9.14 -28.57 8.34
N GLN A 47 -8.52 -27.40 8.55
CA GLN A 47 -7.27 -27.05 7.90
C GLN A 47 -6.09 -27.64 8.68
N SER A 48 -4.95 -27.80 8.02
CA SER A 48 -3.72 -28.25 8.67
C SER A 48 -3.21 -27.22 9.70
N ASP A 49 -2.51 -27.69 10.73
CA ASP A 49 -1.89 -26.80 11.72
C ASP A 49 -0.90 -25.83 11.06
N LEU A 50 -0.17 -26.29 10.04
CA LEU A 50 0.74 -25.47 9.24
C LEU A 50 0.01 -24.32 8.56
N PHE A 51 -1.15 -24.59 7.95
CA PHE A 51 -1.97 -23.57 7.30
C PHE A 51 -2.40 -22.48 8.29
N ILE A 52 -2.92 -22.89 9.45
CA ILE A 52 -3.34 -21.96 10.50
C ILE A 52 -2.16 -21.14 11.02
N TRP A 53 -0.98 -21.73 11.16
CA TRP A 53 0.25 -21.03 11.52
C TRP A 53 0.66 -19.99 10.47
N VAL A 54 0.66 -20.34 9.18
CA VAL A 54 0.99 -19.41 8.09
C VAL A 54 -0.01 -18.27 8.05
N LEU A 55 -1.31 -18.55 8.21
CA LEU A 55 -2.35 -17.53 8.25
C LEU A 55 -2.10 -16.52 9.38
N ARG A 56 -1.83 -17.03 10.60
CA ARG A 56 -1.47 -16.18 11.75
C ARG A 56 -0.23 -15.33 11.48
N LEU A 57 0.79 -15.93 10.87
CA LEU A 57 2.02 -15.23 10.52
C LEU A 57 1.74 -14.10 9.52
N ILE A 58 0.92 -14.33 8.49
CA ILE A 58 0.55 -13.29 7.52
C ILE A 58 -0.13 -12.12 8.23
N PHE A 59 -1.15 -12.37 9.05
CA PHE A 59 -1.90 -11.31 9.71
C PHE A 59 -1.11 -10.57 10.78
N ALA A 60 -0.16 -11.22 11.46
CA ALA A 60 0.68 -10.58 12.46
C ALA A 60 1.88 -9.84 11.84
N LEU A 61 2.60 -10.49 10.91
CA LEU A 61 3.89 -10.02 10.42
C LEU A 61 3.76 -9.04 9.24
N VAL A 62 2.83 -9.26 8.31
CA VAL A 62 2.71 -8.40 7.11
C VAL A 62 2.43 -6.94 7.48
N PRO A 63 1.49 -6.61 8.40
CA PRO A 63 1.27 -5.22 8.80
C PRO A 63 2.51 -4.56 9.42
N ILE A 64 3.28 -5.32 10.21
CA ILE A 64 4.52 -4.82 10.85
C ILE A 64 5.56 -4.52 9.77
N VAL A 65 5.78 -5.43 8.83
CA VAL A 65 6.74 -5.22 7.73
C VAL A 65 6.34 -4.01 6.89
N LEU A 66 5.06 -3.88 6.52
CA LEU A 66 4.57 -2.73 5.77
C LEU A 66 4.73 -1.42 6.56
N MET A 67 4.50 -1.43 7.87
CA MET A 67 4.74 -0.27 8.74
C MET A 67 6.21 0.12 8.77
N VAL A 68 7.12 -0.85 8.92
CA VAL A 68 8.56 -0.60 8.91
C VAL A 68 9.00 -0.01 7.57
N VAL A 69 8.52 -0.56 6.45
CA VAL A 69 8.78 -0.03 5.11
C VAL A 69 8.25 1.40 4.98
N ALA A 70 7.02 1.66 5.43
CA ALA A 70 6.45 3.00 5.42
C ALA A 70 7.28 3.99 6.26
N LEU A 71 7.74 3.59 7.44
CA LEU A 71 8.62 4.39 8.30
C LEU A 71 10.00 4.61 7.67
N PHE A 72 10.55 3.60 7.01
CA PHE A 72 11.82 3.71 6.28
C PHE A 72 11.72 4.77 5.19
N PHE A 73 10.68 4.71 4.34
CA PHE A 73 10.43 5.73 3.34
C PHE A 73 10.11 7.09 3.97
N ALA A 74 9.31 7.15 5.04
CA ALA A 74 8.99 8.39 5.73
C ALA A 74 10.25 9.07 6.30
N ARG A 75 11.22 8.31 6.81
CA ARG A 75 12.51 8.86 7.26
C ARG A 75 13.38 9.38 6.12
N ARG A 76 13.23 8.82 4.93
CA ARG A 76 13.99 9.24 3.74
C ARG A 76 13.50 10.57 3.15
N PHE A 77 12.24 10.94 3.40
CA PHE A 77 11.68 12.22 2.98
C PHE A 77 11.66 13.22 4.14
N PRO A 78 12.50 14.28 4.14
CA PRO A 78 12.50 15.32 5.16
C PRO A 78 11.30 16.27 4.98
N LEU A 79 10.08 15.72 5.06
CA LEU A 79 8.84 16.49 5.01
C LEU A 79 8.58 17.10 6.39
N THR A 80 9.38 18.09 6.78
CA THR A 80 9.03 18.92 7.94
C THR A 80 7.79 19.76 7.61
N PRO A 81 7.00 20.17 8.60
CA PRO A 81 5.85 21.05 8.39
C PRO A 81 6.22 22.31 7.59
N GLU A 82 7.43 22.84 7.77
CA GLU A 82 7.92 24.01 7.03
C GLU A 82 8.13 23.71 5.55
N VAL A 83 8.79 22.60 5.22
CA VAL A 83 9.03 22.17 3.82
C VAL A 83 7.71 21.89 3.13
N HIS A 84 6.76 21.27 3.82
CA HIS A 84 5.42 21.03 3.28
C HIS A 84 4.67 22.33 2.98
N GLY A 85 4.72 23.31 3.89
CA GLY A 85 4.10 24.63 3.69
C GLY A 85 4.72 25.41 2.53
N ARG A 86 6.04 25.32 2.35
CA ARG A 86 6.76 25.93 1.21
C ARG A 86 6.36 25.27 -0.11
N LEU A 87 6.37 23.94 -0.17
CA LEU A 87 5.96 23.19 -1.36
C LEU A 87 4.51 23.51 -1.75
N ARG A 88 3.61 23.59 -0.76
CA ARG A 88 2.20 23.92 -1.00
C ARG A 88 2.03 25.31 -1.61
N ARG A 89 2.76 26.33 -1.12
CA ARG A 89 2.72 27.69 -1.68
C ARG A 89 3.12 27.70 -3.17
N VAL A 90 4.21 27.02 -3.52
CA VAL A 90 4.67 26.91 -4.91
C VAL A 90 3.63 26.19 -5.78
N LEU A 91 3.08 25.07 -5.30
CA LEU A 91 2.09 24.29 -6.06
C LEU A 91 0.76 25.03 -6.23
N ASP A 92 0.28 25.73 -5.21
CA ASP A 92 -0.98 26.46 -5.28
C ASP A 92 -0.86 27.70 -6.20
N ALA A 93 0.29 28.38 -6.20
CA ALA A 93 0.57 29.47 -7.13
C ALA A 93 0.67 28.99 -8.60
N ARG A 94 1.22 27.79 -8.84
CA ARG A 94 1.21 27.16 -10.18
C ARG A 94 -0.20 26.77 -10.63
N ARG A 95 -1.04 26.29 -9.72
CA ARG A 95 -2.43 25.91 -10.01
C ARG A 95 -3.34 27.11 -10.28
N SER A 96 -3.06 28.26 -9.66
CA SER A 96 -3.83 29.49 -9.88
C SER A 96 -3.45 30.22 -11.18
N GLY A 97 -2.47 29.71 -11.93
CA GLY A 97 -2.02 30.33 -13.19
C GLY A 97 -1.29 31.66 -12.99
N ALA A 98 -0.78 31.92 -11.79
CA ALA A 98 0.05 33.09 -11.55
C ALA A 98 1.35 33.00 -12.38
N PRO A 99 1.85 34.11 -12.93
CA PRO A 99 3.12 34.10 -13.64
C PRO A 99 4.24 33.63 -12.70
N GLU A 100 5.00 32.63 -13.13
CA GLU A 100 6.16 32.16 -12.37
C GLU A 100 7.19 33.29 -12.24
N THR A 101 7.45 33.73 -11.01
CA THR A 101 8.57 34.63 -10.73
C THR A 101 9.88 33.82 -10.66
N ASP A 102 11.00 34.48 -10.92
CA ASP A 102 12.33 33.86 -10.81
C ASP A 102 12.60 33.32 -9.39
N GLU A 103 12.04 33.97 -8.36
CA GLU A 103 12.10 33.52 -6.97
C GLU A 103 11.36 32.19 -6.76
N MET A 104 10.16 32.04 -7.34
CA MET A 104 9.40 30.79 -7.25
C MET A 104 10.11 29.64 -7.93
N ARG A 105 10.79 29.90 -9.06
CA ARG A 105 11.56 28.87 -9.78
C ARG A 105 12.78 28.40 -8.97
N ARG A 106 13.52 29.33 -8.36
CA ARG A 106 14.63 29.00 -7.46
C ARG A 106 14.16 28.24 -6.22
N GLU A 107 13.02 28.62 -5.64
CA GLU A 107 12.44 27.91 -4.50
C GLU A 107 12.01 26.49 -4.88
N ALA A 108 11.43 26.29 -6.06
CA ALA A 108 11.06 24.97 -6.56
C ALA A 108 12.29 24.06 -6.76
N GLU A 109 13.36 24.57 -7.37
CA GLU A 109 14.62 23.81 -7.57
C GLU A 109 15.30 23.45 -6.25
N ALA A 110 15.27 24.36 -5.26
CA ALA A 110 15.81 24.09 -3.92
C ALA A 110 15.00 22.99 -3.21
N LEU A 111 13.68 23.02 -3.33
CA LEU A 111 12.80 21.98 -2.79
C LEU A 111 13.00 20.64 -3.50
N GLU A 112 13.19 20.64 -4.82
CA GLU A 112 13.45 19.43 -5.60
C GLU A 112 14.76 18.75 -5.16
N LYS A 113 15.85 19.51 -5.04
CA LYS A 113 17.14 19.00 -4.55
C LYS A 113 17.05 18.47 -3.12
N LEU A 114 16.29 19.15 -2.25
CA LEU A 114 16.11 18.73 -0.85
C LEU A 114 15.30 17.43 -0.74
N LEU A 115 14.29 17.24 -1.59
CA LEU A 115 13.35 16.12 -1.49
C LEU A 115 13.80 14.89 -2.28
N ILE A 116 14.51 15.07 -3.39
CA ILE A 116 14.96 13.99 -4.28
C ILE A 116 16.45 13.68 -4.08
N GLY A 117 17.27 14.68 -3.76
CA GLY A 117 18.74 14.58 -3.71
C GLY A 117 19.36 14.25 -2.35
N GLY A 118 18.55 13.90 -1.34
CA GLY A 118 19.04 13.31 -0.08
C GLY A 118 19.44 11.84 -0.21
#